data_AF-A0A6I2L3E7-F1
#
_entry.id   AF-A0A6I2L3E7-F1
#
_cell.length_a   1.000
_cell.length_b   1.000
_cell.length_c   1.000
_cell.angle_alpha   90.00
_cell.angle_beta   90.00
_cell.angle_gamma   90.00
#
_symmetry.space_group_name_H-M   'P 1'
#
loop_
_entity.id
_entity.type
_entity.pdbx_description
1 polymer ?
#
loop_
_entity_poly.entity_id
_entity_poly.type
_entity_poly.pdbx_seq_one_letter_code
_entity_poly.pdbx_strand_id
1 'polypeptide(L)'
;MNILSYVEHVPQEIANAALFYCYRAFNAIAWPKEMRPDFFFDAPSCIPSAEVQALTMAILSGIEEQERRPLDEIDKQTLAVYEREIGDVGDLLMARLPDIDVARGEQILREMGLASLTPQAVPAAPAPAAPSTTKAKSAAG
;
A
#
# COMPACT_ATOMS: atom_id res chain seq x y z
N MET A 1 -3.47 -0.01 -21.03
CA MET A 1 -4.69 -0.08 -20.21
C MET A 1 -4.63 1.01 -19.14
N ASN A 2 -5.76 1.47 -18.61
CA ASN A 2 -5.81 2.41 -17.48
C ASN A 2 -6.52 1.71 -16.32
N ILE A 3 -5.83 1.43 -15.21
CA ILE A 3 -6.44 0.73 -14.06
C ILE A 3 -7.49 1.61 -13.37
N LEU A 4 -7.33 2.94 -13.38
CA LEU A 4 -8.25 3.87 -12.75
C LEU A 4 -9.68 3.74 -13.31
N SER A 5 -9.83 3.49 -14.61
CA SER A 5 -11.17 3.38 -15.24
C SER A 5 -11.97 2.17 -14.76
N TYR A 6 -11.32 1.16 -14.20
CA TYR A 6 -12.01 0.00 -13.62
C TYR A 6 -12.60 0.33 -12.24
N VAL A 7 -11.97 1.26 -11.51
CA VAL A 7 -12.25 1.48 -10.09
C VAL A 7 -12.86 2.86 -9.79
N GLU A 8 -12.89 3.79 -10.75
CA GLU A 8 -13.35 5.15 -10.50
C GLU A 8 -14.86 5.28 -10.21
N HIS A 9 -15.65 4.27 -10.61
CA HIS A 9 -17.11 4.26 -10.48
C HIS A 9 -17.63 3.22 -9.49
N VAL A 10 -16.75 2.47 -8.83
CA VAL A 10 -17.14 1.45 -7.84
C VAL A 10 -17.00 2.01 -6.42
N PRO A 11 -17.74 1.46 -5.43
CA PRO A 11 -17.55 1.86 -4.03
C PRO A 11 -16.10 1.69 -3.60
N GLN A 12 -15.59 2.64 -2.82
CA GLN A 12 -14.18 2.69 -2.45
C GLN A 12 -13.70 1.42 -1.75
N GLU A 13 -14.53 0.82 -0.90
CA GLU A 13 -14.19 -0.45 -0.24
C GLU A 13 -13.93 -1.58 -1.25
N ILE A 14 -14.74 -1.63 -2.32
CA ILE A 14 -14.61 -2.61 -3.40
C ILE A 14 -13.39 -2.31 -4.25
N ALA A 15 -13.16 -1.04 -4.58
CA ALA A 15 -11.99 -0.58 -5.31
C ALA A 15 -10.68 -0.95 -4.58
N ASN A 16 -10.57 -0.55 -3.31
CA ASN A 16 -9.38 -0.82 -2.50
C ASN A 16 -9.15 -2.32 -2.31
N ALA A 17 -10.20 -3.10 -2.05
CA ALA A 17 -10.08 -4.54 -1.92
C ALA A 17 -9.63 -5.19 -3.24
N ALA A 18 -10.18 -4.79 -4.39
CA ALA A 18 -9.78 -5.34 -5.68
C ALA A 18 -8.32 -5.02 -6.03
N LEU A 19 -7.87 -3.78 -5.78
CA LEU A 19 -6.48 -3.38 -5.95
C LEU A 19 -5.54 -4.20 -5.06
N PHE A 20 -5.93 -4.45 -3.81
CA PHE A 20 -5.19 -5.32 -2.90
C PHE A 20 -5.05 -6.74 -3.46
N TYR A 21 -6.12 -7.35 -3.96
CA TYR A 21 -6.04 -8.70 -4.53
C TYR A 21 -5.26 -8.76 -5.86
N CYS A 22 -5.28 -7.69 -6.66
CA CYS A 22 -4.39 -7.59 -7.83
C CYS A 22 -2.92 -7.61 -7.42
N TYR A 23 -2.54 -6.84 -6.38
CA TYR A 23 -1.19 -6.87 -5.82
C TYR A 23 -0.82 -8.26 -5.27
N ARG A 24 -1.76 -8.95 -4.62
CA ARG A 24 -1.54 -10.34 -4.18
C ARG A 24 -1.32 -11.29 -5.34
N ALA A 25 -2.07 -11.15 -6.44
CA ALA A 25 -1.87 -11.98 -7.62
C ALA A 25 -0.45 -11.82 -8.17
N PHE A 26 0.09 -10.59 -8.22
CA PHE A 26 1.47 -10.35 -8.64
C PHE A 26 2.49 -11.02 -7.71
N ASN A 27 2.29 -10.91 -6.39
CA ASN A 27 3.13 -11.60 -5.41
C ASN A 27 3.06 -13.13 -5.55
N ALA A 28 1.90 -13.69 -5.87
CA ALA A 28 1.72 -15.13 -6.04
C ALA A 28 2.53 -15.66 -7.23
N ILE A 29 2.71 -14.87 -8.29
CA ILE A 29 3.49 -15.29 -9.48
C ILE A 29 4.95 -15.59 -9.16
N ALA A 30 5.51 -14.96 -8.11
CA ALA A 30 6.87 -15.21 -7.65
C ALA A 30 7.08 -16.65 -7.12
N TRP A 31 6.00 -17.36 -6.79
CA TRP A 31 6.04 -18.74 -6.33
C TRP A 31 5.97 -19.74 -7.52
N PRO A 32 6.57 -20.94 -7.38
CA PRO A 32 6.38 -22.03 -8.35
C PRO A 32 4.89 -22.35 -8.53
N LYS A 33 4.43 -22.65 -9.75
CA LYS A 33 3.01 -22.84 -10.11
C LYS A 33 2.29 -23.81 -9.17
N GLU A 34 2.96 -24.89 -8.79
CA GLU A 34 2.45 -25.96 -7.94
C GLU A 34 2.25 -25.53 -6.48
N MET A 35 2.91 -24.44 -6.08
CA MET A 35 2.87 -23.88 -4.72
C MET A 35 2.11 -22.54 -4.66
N ARG A 36 1.59 -22.03 -5.78
CA ARG A 36 0.89 -20.75 -5.80
C ARG A 36 -0.40 -20.90 -4.99
N PRO A 37 -0.56 -20.15 -3.89
CA PRO A 37 -1.83 -20.12 -3.19
C PRO A 37 -2.87 -19.45 -4.09
N ASP A 38 -4.14 -19.82 -3.92
CA ASP A 38 -5.22 -18.99 -4.44
C ASP A 38 -5.12 -17.61 -3.77
N PHE A 39 -4.86 -16.58 -4.56
CA PHE A 39 -4.60 -15.23 -4.05
C PHE A 39 -5.84 -14.58 -3.41
N PHE A 40 -7.03 -15.14 -3.60
CA PHE A 40 -8.24 -14.73 -2.88
C PHE A 40 -8.33 -15.33 -1.47
N PHE A 41 -7.69 -16.46 -1.19
CA PHE A 41 -7.79 -17.16 0.09
C PHE A 41 -6.55 -16.92 0.95
N ASP A 42 -6.56 -15.83 1.73
CA ASP A 42 -5.53 -15.58 2.75
C ASP A 42 -5.78 -16.34 4.06
N ALA A 43 -7.05 -16.39 4.46
CA ALA A 43 -7.52 -17.04 5.67
C ALA A 43 -8.99 -17.49 5.45
N PRO A 44 -9.45 -18.55 6.14
CA PRO A 44 -10.81 -19.08 5.98
C PRO A 44 -11.94 -18.06 6.21
N SER A 45 -11.66 -16.98 6.96
CA SER A 45 -12.62 -15.92 7.28
C SER A 45 -12.57 -14.70 6.36
N CYS A 46 -11.64 -14.65 5.40
CA CYS A 46 -11.40 -13.47 4.55
C CYS A 46 -11.69 -13.76 3.07
N ILE A 47 -12.89 -14.30 2.78
CA ILE A 47 -13.32 -14.50 1.40
C ILE A 47 -13.85 -13.16 0.86
N PRO A 48 -13.28 -12.64 -0.25
CA PRO A 48 -13.77 -11.41 -0.85
C PRO A 48 -15.18 -11.57 -1.40
N SER A 49 -15.95 -10.47 -1.44
CA SER A 49 -17.26 -10.47 -2.08
C SER A 49 -17.15 -10.81 -3.57
N ALA A 50 -18.25 -11.27 -4.16
CA ALA A 50 -18.30 -11.56 -5.59
C ALA A 50 -17.94 -10.33 -6.45
N GLU A 51 -18.30 -9.13 -6.01
CA GLU A 51 -17.96 -7.88 -6.70
C GLU A 51 -16.45 -7.61 -6.68
N VAL A 52 -15.80 -7.82 -5.53
CA VAL A 52 -14.34 -7.69 -5.42
C VAL A 52 -13.64 -8.72 -6.31
N GLN A 53 -14.11 -9.97 -6.33
CA GLN A 53 -13.55 -11.01 -7.19
C GLN A 53 -13.70 -10.66 -8.66
N ALA A 54 -14.90 -10.25 -9.08
CA ALA A 54 -15.18 -9.87 -10.47
C ALA A 54 -14.32 -8.69 -10.91
N LEU A 55 -14.20 -7.65 -10.09
CA LEU A 55 -13.38 -6.47 -10.39
C LEU A 55 -11.89 -6.83 -10.44
N THR A 56 -11.40 -7.62 -9.50
CA THR A 56 -10.01 -8.11 -9.48
C THR A 56 -9.69 -8.85 -10.77
N MET A 57 -10.53 -9.82 -11.15
CA MET A 57 -10.34 -10.60 -12.37
C MET A 57 -10.44 -9.72 -13.62
N ALA A 58 -11.34 -8.74 -13.65
CA ALA A 58 -11.45 -7.82 -14.79
C ALA A 58 -10.17 -6.99 -14.99
N ILE A 59 -9.54 -6.53 -13.90
CA ILE A 59 -8.26 -5.81 -13.96
C ILE A 59 -7.16 -6.75 -14.44
N LEU A 60 -7.01 -7.93 -13.83
CA LEU A 60 -5.98 -8.90 -14.20
C LEU A 60 -6.10 -9.35 -15.66
N SER A 61 -7.30 -9.68 -16.13
CA SER A 61 -7.55 -10.05 -17.52
C SER A 61 -7.30 -8.88 -18.49
N GLY A 62 -7.59 -7.64 -18.09
CA GLY A 62 -7.25 -6.47 -18.90
C GLY A 62 -5.73 -6.31 -19.08
N ILE A 63 -4.94 -6.64 -18.05
CA ILE A 63 -3.47 -6.64 -18.12
C ILE A 63 -2.99 -7.75 -19.07
N GLU A 64 -3.53 -8.96 -18.94
CA GLU A 64 -3.20 -10.08 -19.85
C GLU A 64 -3.54 -9.75 -21.32
N GLU A 65 -4.68 -9.09 -21.56
CA GLU A 65 -5.08 -8.65 -22.90
C GLU A 65 -4.15 -7.57 -23.44
N GLN A 66 -3.78 -6.59 -22.61
CA GLN A 66 -2.86 -5.51 -22.96
C GLN A 66 -1.47 -6.05 -23.32
N GLU A 67 -0.96 -7.02 -22.55
CA GLU A 67 0.37 -7.62 -22.74
C GLU A 67 0.38 -8.80 -23.72
N ARG A 68 -0.81 -9.24 -24.15
CA ARG A 68 -1.06 -10.37 -25.07
C ARG A 68 -0.38 -11.65 -24.61
N ARG A 69 -0.36 -11.88 -23.30
CA ARG A 69 0.25 -13.04 -22.66
C ARG A 69 -0.39 -13.28 -21.30
N PRO A 70 -0.41 -14.51 -20.81
CA PRO A 70 -0.92 -14.80 -19.48
C PRO A 70 -0.05 -14.13 -18.42
N LEU A 71 -0.64 -13.84 -17.27
CA LEU A 71 -0.04 -13.02 -16.21
C LEU A 71 1.29 -13.60 -15.71
N ASP A 72 1.43 -14.93 -15.73
CA ASP A 72 2.62 -15.66 -15.30
C ASP A 72 3.77 -15.68 -16.32
N GLU A 73 3.54 -15.20 -17.54
CA GLU A 73 4.55 -15.01 -18.60
C GLU A 73 4.95 -13.54 -18.77
N ILE A 74 4.34 -12.62 -17.99
CA ILE A 74 4.74 -11.22 -17.95
C ILE A 74 6.08 -11.10 -17.21
N ASP A 75 7.01 -10.34 -17.79
CA ASP A 75 8.31 -10.13 -17.17
C ASP A 75 8.21 -9.24 -15.92
N LYS A 76 9.19 -9.37 -15.02
CA LYS A 76 9.20 -8.66 -13.74
C LYS A 76 9.18 -7.14 -13.88
N GLN A 77 9.79 -6.59 -14.93
CA GLN A 77 9.85 -5.15 -15.11
C GLN A 77 8.47 -4.61 -15.50
N THR A 78 7.77 -5.32 -16.38
CA THR A 78 6.39 -4.99 -16.77
C THR A 78 5.43 -5.15 -15.59
N LEU A 79 5.53 -6.24 -14.81
CA LEU A 79 4.73 -6.39 -13.58
C LEU A 79 4.98 -5.26 -12.57
N ALA A 80 6.22 -4.82 -12.39
CA ALA A 80 6.56 -3.71 -11.50
C ALA A 80 5.95 -2.36 -11.93
N VAL A 81 5.70 -2.17 -13.23
CA VAL A 81 4.96 -0.99 -13.73
C VAL A 81 3.50 -1.06 -13.28
N TYR A 82 2.84 -2.20 -13.44
CA TYR A 82 1.46 -2.38 -12.99
C TYR A 82 1.33 -2.34 -11.46
N GLU A 83 2.29 -2.88 -10.71
CA GLU A 83 2.34 -2.73 -9.24
C GLU A 83 2.36 -1.26 -8.82
N ARG A 84 3.17 -0.44 -9.49
CA ARG A 84 3.22 1.00 -9.24
C ARG A 84 1.91 1.68 -9.61
N GLU A 85 1.35 1.36 -10.77
CA GLU A 85 0.08 1.94 -11.22
C GLU A 85 -1.07 1.61 -10.23
N ILE A 86 -1.13 0.38 -9.71
CA ILE A 86 -2.08 -0.01 -8.66
C ILE A 86 -1.88 0.84 -7.40
N GLY A 87 -0.63 1.05 -6.98
CA GLY A 87 -0.29 1.92 -5.85
C GLY A 87 -0.75 3.36 -6.06
N ASP A 88 -0.42 3.95 -7.21
CA ASP A 88 -0.79 5.32 -7.58
C ASP A 88 -2.32 5.50 -7.62
N VAL A 89 -3.05 4.50 -8.13
CA VAL A 89 -4.52 4.50 -8.12
C VAL A 89 -5.07 4.39 -6.71
N GLY A 90 -4.48 3.55 -5.85
CA GLY A 90 -4.83 3.44 -4.43
C GLY A 90 -4.65 4.76 -3.69
N ASP A 91 -3.51 5.43 -3.88
CA ASP A 91 -3.22 6.75 -3.29
C ASP A 91 -4.22 7.81 -3.76
N LEU A 92 -4.58 7.78 -5.05
CA LEU A 92 -5.59 8.67 -5.62
C LEU A 92 -6.98 8.43 -5.03
N LEU A 93 -7.38 7.18 -4.80
CA LEU A 93 -8.64 6.84 -4.14
C LEU A 93 -8.63 7.31 -2.67
N MET A 94 -7.51 7.15 -1.97
CA MET A 94 -7.35 7.62 -0.60
C MET A 94 -7.42 9.15 -0.49
N ALA A 95 -6.83 9.87 -1.45
CA ALA A 95 -6.90 11.34 -1.50
C ALA A 95 -8.32 11.89 -1.76
N ARG A 96 -9.24 11.07 -2.29
CA ARG A 96 -10.65 11.43 -2.50
C ARG A 96 -11.52 11.23 -1.26
N LEU A 97 -11.00 10.57 -0.22
CA LEU A 97 -11.72 10.49 1.04
C LEU A 97 -11.90 11.91 1.58
N PRO A 98 -13.13 12.31 1.95
CA PRO A 98 -13.29 13.52 2.74
C PRO A 98 -12.42 13.37 3.98
N ASP A 99 -11.67 14.43 4.31
CA ASP A 99 -10.78 14.46 5.48
C ASP A 99 -11.49 13.76 6.65
N ILE A 100 -10.85 12.71 7.19
CA ILE A 100 -11.28 12.15 8.47
C ILE A 100 -11.26 13.36 9.41
N ASP A 101 -12.44 13.76 9.87
CA ASP A 101 -12.57 14.88 10.80
C ASP A 101 -11.86 14.49 12.09
N VAL A 102 -10.56 14.82 12.15
CA VAL A 102 -9.67 14.47 13.26
C VAL A 102 -10.22 15.09 14.54
N ALA A 103 -10.88 16.25 14.47
CA ALA A 103 -11.51 16.87 15.62
C ALA A 103 -12.71 16.05 16.12
N ARG A 104 -13.55 15.52 15.22
CA ARG A 104 -14.61 14.57 15.58
C ARG A 104 -14.06 13.26 16.13
N GLY A 105 -12.98 12.74 15.54
CA GLY A 105 -12.28 11.55 16.03
C GLY A 105 -11.73 11.74 17.45
N GLU A 106 -11.05 12.86 17.70
CA GLU A 106 -10.58 13.25 19.02
C GLU A 106 -11.72 13.46 20.02
N GLN A 107 -12.82 14.07 19.59
CA GLN A 107 -13.99 14.25 20.44
C GLN A 107 -14.58 12.91 20.87
N ILE A 108 -14.75 11.97 19.94
CA ILE A 108 -15.21 10.60 20.22
C ILE A 108 -14.26 9.88 21.18
N LEU A 109 -12.93 10.04 21.01
CA LEU A 109 -11.94 9.46 21.93
C LEU A 109 -11.99 10.08 23.32
N ARG A 110 -12.28 11.38 23.44
CA ARG A 110 -12.51 12.07 24.73
C ARG A 110 -13.80 11.59 25.39
N GLU A 111 -14.88 11.44 24.62
CA GLU A 111 -16.18 10.92 25.10
C GLU A 111 -16.09 9.47 25.58
N MET A 112 -15.25 8.65 24.95
CA MET A 112 -14.96 7.28 25.40
C MET A 112 -13.96 7.18 26.56
N GLY A 113 -13.42 8.31 27.05
CA GLY A 113 -12.43 8.32 28.14
C GLY A 113 -11.05 7.76 27.76
N LEU A 114 -10.78 7.58 26.47
CA LEU A 114 -9.54 7.00 25.93
C LEU A 114 -8.45 8.05 25.64
N ALA A 115 -8.71 9.33 25.96
CA ALA A 115 -7.82 10.46 25.72
C ALA A 115 -6.47 10.39 26.47
N SER A 116 -6.22 9.36 27.27
CA SER A 116 -4.96 9.16 28.02
C SER A 116 -3.91 8.31 27.29
N LEU A 117 -4.21 7.75 26.12
CA LEU A 117 -3.23 7.01 25.30
C LEU A 117 -2.62 7.89 24.21
N THR A 118 -1.96 8.98 24.59
CA THR A 118 -1.05 9.68 23.68
C THR A 118 0.13 8.76 23.34
N PRO A 119 0.49 8.57 22.06
CA PRO A 119 1.80 8.03 21.72
C PRO A 119 2.83 8.95 22.34
N GLN A 120 3.66 8.41 23.23
CA GLN A 120 4.79 9.13 23.77
C GLN A 120 5.64 9.54 22.58
N ALA A 121 5.69 10.85 22.27
CA ALA A 121 6.63 11.38 21.31
C ALA A 121 8.01 10.92 21.76
N VAL A 122 8.62 10.01 20.99
CA VAL A 122 10.01 9.62 21.19
C VAL A 122 10.80 10.92 21.11
N PRO A 123 11.45 11.37 22.20
CA PRO A 123 12.25 12.57 22.13
C PRO A 123 13.32 12.33 21.07
N ALA A 124 13.36 13.20 20.06
CA ALA A 124 14.42 13.21 19.07
C ALA A 124 15.75 13.19 19.82
N ALA A 125 16.56 12.15 19.57
CA ALA A 125 17.89 12.04 20.14
C ALA A 125 18.63 13.38 19.90
N PRO A 126 19.30 13.95 20.92
CA PRO A 126 20.03 15.19 20.73
C PRO A 126 21.09 14.98 19.66
N ALA A 127 21.09 15.88 18.67
CA ALA A 127 22.06 15.90 17.60
C ALA A 127 23.50 15.82 18.18
N PRO A 128 24.41 15.05 17.56
CA PRO A 128 25.78 14.97 18.03
C PRO A 128 26.43 16.36 17.98
N ALA A 129 27.00 16.77 19.11
CA ALA A 129 27.72 18.02 19.25
C ALA A 129 28.82 18.12 18.19
N ALA A 130 28.88 19.27 17.52
CA ALA A 130 29.93 19.59 16.55
C ALA A 130 31.32 19.48 17.19
N PRO A 131 32.35 19.04 16.44
CA PRO A 131 33.70 18.92 16.95
C PRO A 131 34.30 20.30 17.24
N SER A 132 34.58 20.56 18.52
CA SER A 132 35.35 21.71 18.98
C SER A 132 36.77 21.65 18.39
N THR A 133 37.09 22.63 17.55
CA THR A 133 38.45 22.85 17.04
C THR A 133 39.35 23.32 18.17
N THR A 134 40.08 22.40 18.82
CA THR A 134 41.18 22.77 19.72
C THR A 134 42.47 22.90 18.94
N LYS A 135 42.91 24.15 18.84
CA LYS A 135 44.17 24.63 18.28
C LYS A 135 45.34 24.12 19.12
N ALA A 136 46.02 23.05 18.68
CA ALA A 136 47.30 22.64 19.27
C ALA A 136 48.43 23.47 18.67
N LYS A 137 48.99 24.32 19.52
CA LYS A 137 50.08 25.25 19.28
C LYS A 137 51.39 24.47 19.16
N SER A 138 52.13 24.76 18.10
CA SER A 138 53.51 24.38 17.86
C SER A 138 54.41 24.75 19.06
N ALA A 139 55.22 23.80 19.50
CA ALA A 139 56.41 24.06 20.30
C ALA A 139 57.54 23.15 19.77
N ALA A 140 58.51 23.78 19.11
CA ALA A 140 59.83 23.25 18.88
C ALA A 140 60.66 23.43 20.17
N GLY A 141 61.57 22.49 20.43
CA GLY A 141 62.50 22.51 21.57
C GLY A 141 62.94 21.11 21.92
#